data_AF-A0A7S2VZE4-F1
#
_entry.id   AF-A0A7S2VZE4-F1
#
_cell.length_a   1.000
_cell.length_b   1.000
_cell.length_c   1.000
_cell.angle_alpha   90.00
_cell.angle_beta   90.00
_cell.angle_gamma   90.00
#
_symmetry.space_group_name_H-M   'P 1'
#
loop_
_entity.id
_entity.type
_entity.pdbx_description
1 polymer ?
#
loop_
_entity_poly.entity_id
_entity_poly.type
_entity_poly.pdbx_seq_one_letter_code
_entity_poly.pdbx_strand_id
1 'polypeptide(L)'
;MVKFGRHVQFFLEYEHHTDVDHYVIPYNEVCDLIEISSVCTKGSFSDKWRECIHLASTDFMESTRLMWSNIFKILLDSDAEESRGAPIDTALSLYVESVPLRESQDLLVSLKSIHSSAALNSEALRKLVKKYDKKVNNNSKSESSLTAVMLPELYSSVLTTGIATSIATINMLRELISSMEDQSSDDSEEKKASENKLKRSRSKELLHTFQDEEQVERRAAEIEWLYETVSSIPPTSLVHAVAHRGFHNPTGRSDVRPIENSLAAFEMAWNAGIHHCECDIALTKDEKLVLAHDEDFTRLAIMPTSKSAVQKVSDLTFKELISLPLKNGVRPPLLIDVLESAFSIGDHAKLIIEIKPGNTEACLALAQLFTKFPKLMPHVAAVMSFD
;
A
#
# COMPACT_ATOMS: atom_id res chain seq x y z
N MET A 1 19.96 5.47 -18.89
CA MET A 1 20.24 5.97 -17.52
C MET A 1 19.16 6.97 -17.15
N VAL A 2 18.00 6.51 -16.65
CA VAL A 2 16.86 7.39 -16.31
C VAL A 2 16.88 7.66 -14.81
N LYS A 3 16.93 8.95 -14.45
CA LYS A 3 17.09 9.44 -13.07
C LYS A 3 15.79 9.23 -12.27
N PHE A 4 15.79 8.27 -11.35
CA PHE A 4 14.74 7.95 -10.37
C PHE A 4 14.44 9.05 -9.32
N GLY A 5 15.06 10.24 -9.43
CA GLY A 5 14.83 11.37 -8.52
C GLY A 5 13.45 12.04 -8.66
N ARG A 6 12.72 11.76 -9.75
CA ARG A 6 11.41 12.38 -10.00
C ARG A 6 10.30 11.94 -9.04
N HIS A 7 10.40 10.79 -8.37
CA HIS A 7 9.35 10.36 -7.44
C HIS A 7 9.25 11.23 -6.19
N VAL A 8 10.36 11.79 -5.70
CA VAL A 8 10.32 12.70 -4.54
C VAL A 8 9.91 14.10 -4.97
N GLN A 9 10.42 14.58 -6.11
CA GLN A 9 10.02 15.85 -6.72
C GLN A 9 8.52 15.91 -7.05
N PHE A 10 7.97 14.80 -7.55
CA PHE A 10 6.56 14.66 -7.91
C PHE A 10 5.62 14.62 -6.70
N PHE A 11 6.13 14.20 -5.54
CA PHE A 11 5.41 14.27 -4.27
C PHE A 11 5.40 15.71 -3.74
N LEU A 12 6.55 16.41 -3.81
CA LEU A 12 6.68 17.82 -3.43
C LEU A 12 5.83 18.77 -4.29
N GLU A 13 5.61 18.45 -5.57
CA GLU A 13 4.80 19.28 -6.48
C GLU A 13 3.27 19.12 -6.31
N TYR A 14 2.80 18.14 -5.51
CA TYR A 14 1.37 17.85 -5.34
C TYR A 14 0.75 18.40 -4.05
N GLU A 15 1.56 18.99 -3.16
CA GLU A 15 1.16 19.43 -1.82
C GLU A 15 0.68 20.89 -1.71
N HIS A 16 0.22 21.50 -2.80
CA HIS A 16 -0.36 22.84 -2.71
C HIS A 16 -1.86 22.88 -2.37
N HIS A 17 -2.52 21.75 -2.06
CA HIS A 17 -4.00 21.70 -1.92
C HIS A 17 -4.53 21.14 -0.59
N THR A 18 -3.72 21.09 0.46
CA THR A 18 -4.22 20.99 1.84
C THR A 18 -3.42 21.94 2.72
N ASP A 19 -4.10 22.88 3.36
CA ASP A 19 -3.58 24.05 4.09
C ASP A 19 -2.92 23.68 5.44
N VAL A 20 -2.18 22.57 5.50
CA VAL A 20 -1.47 22.09 6.70
C VAL A 20 -0.02 21.79 6.35
N ASP A 21 0.86 22.71 6.74
CA ASP A 21 2.31 22.68 6.49
C ASP A 21 3.02 21.64 7.40
N HIS A 22 2.85 20.34 7.13
CA HIS A 22 3.72 19.33 7.73
C HIS A 22 5.14 19.45 7.17
N TYR A 23 6.14 19.18 7.99
CA TYR A 23 7.53 19.27 7.54
C TYR A 23 7.77 18.24 6.43
N VAL A 24 8.33 18.68 5.31
CA VAL A 24 8.79 17.79 4.25
C VAL A 24 10.27 18.00 3.99
N ILE A 25 11.01 16.90 3.93
CA ILE A 25 12.46 16.94 3.74
C ILE A 25 12.80 17.57 2.38
N PRO A 26 13.67 18.60 2.34
CA PRO A 26 14.14 19.21 1.10
C PRO A 26 15.14 18.29 0.40
N TYR A 27 14.64 17.19 -0.17
CA TYR A 27 15.44 16.07 -0.66
C TYR A 27 16.50 16.48 -1.68
N ASN A 28 16.19 17.43 -2.58
CA ASN A 28 17.15 17.91 -3.57
C ASN A 28 18.30 18.70 -2.93
N GLU A 29 18.01 19.57 -1.96
CA GLU A 29 19.04 20.33 -1.26
C GLU A 29 20.01 19.42 -0.50
N VAL A 30 19.47 18.40 0.19
CA VAL A 30 20.30 17.41 0.88
C VAL A 30 21.04 16.51 -0.12
N CYS A 31 20.44 16.23 -1.28
CA CYS A 31 21.10 15.54 -2.38
C CYS A 31 22.25 16.33 -2.99
N ASP A 32 22.13 17.66 -3.09
CA ASP A 32 23.16 18.51 -3.70
C ASP A 32 24.44 18.52 -2.86
N LEU A 33 24.31 18.37 -1.54
CA LEU A 33 25.45 18.09 -0.65
C LEU A 33 26.19 16.81 -1.05
N ILE A 34 25.47 15.81 -1.56
CA ILE A 34 26.08 14.58 -2.10
C ILE A 34 26.74 14.86 -3.45
N GLU A 35 26.18 15.73 -4.31
CA GLU A 35 26.60 15.93 -5.70
C GLU A 35 27.79 16.88 -5.90
N ILE A 36 27.91 17.95 -5.10
CA ILE A 36 28.97 18.97 -5.23
C ILE A 36 30.35 18.39 -4.83
N SER A 37 31.24 18.26 -5.81
CA SER A 37 32.58 17.70 -5.62
C SER A 37 33.55 18.67 -4.94
N SER A 38 34.47 18.09 -4.16
CA SER A 38 35.64 18.64 -3.45
C SER A 38 35.54 19.05 -1.98
N VAL A 39 34.36 19.37 -1.42
CA VAL A 39 34.26 19.83 0.00
C VAL A 39 33.14 19.17 0.82
N CYS A 40 32.35 18.24 0.29
CA CYS A 40 31.40 17.51 1.13
C CYS A 40 32.15 16.49 2.01
N THR A 41 32.36 16.85 3.27
CA THR A 41 32.84 15.91 4.29
C THR A 41 31.69 14.99 4.67
N LYS A 42 31.98 13.73 4.98
CA LYS A 42 31.03 12.76 5.59
C LYS A 42 30.23 13.39 6.75
N GLY A 43 30.84 14.34 7.47
CA GLY A 43 30.19 15.15 8.52
C GLY A 43 29.05 16.02 8.00
N SER A 44 29.26 16.87 6.99
CA SER A 44 28.24 17.82 6.52
C SER A 44 26.95 17.15 6.03
N PHE A 45 27.05 16.04 5.28
CA PHE A 45 25.87 15.25 4.90
C PHE A 45 25.19 14.61 6.12
N SER A 46 25.98 14.04 7.04
CA SER A 46 25.45 13.38 8.22
C SER A 46 24.71 14.36 9.13
N ASP A 47 25.25 15.57 9.31
CA ASP A 47 24.65 16.61 10.14
C ASP A 47 23.33 17.10 9.53
N LYS A 48 23.31 17.35 8.21
CA LYS A 48 22.07 17.77 7.53
C LYS A 48 21.00 16.68 7.55
N TRP A 49 21.38 15.43 7.35
CA TRP A 49 20.44 14.31 7.44
C TRP A 49 19.88 14.17 8.86
N ARG A 50 20.71 14.35 9.90
CA ARG A 50 20.28 14.33 11.31
C ARG A 50 19.37 15.50 11.67
N GLU A 51 19.62 16.67 11.11
CA GLU A 51 18.70 17.81 11.21
C GLU A 51 17.34 17.46 10.58
N CYS A 52 17.33 16.86 9.38
CA CYS A 52 16.10 16.47 8.70
C CYS A 52 15.29 15.42 9.46
N ILE A 53 15.91 14.36 9.98
CA ILE A 53 15.19 13.37 10.80
C ILE A 53 14.68 13.99 12.09
N HIS A 54 15.42 14.92 12.70
CA HIS A 54 14.97 15.62 13.90
C HIS A 54 13.73 16.48 13.61
N LEU A 55 13.77 17.32 12.57
CA LEU A 55 12.65 18.18 12.19
C LEU A 55 11.40 17.37 11.82
N ALA A 56 11.57 16.31 11.02
CA ALA A 56 10.47 15.41 10.67
C ALA A 56 9.88 14.67 11.88
N SER A 57 10.74 14.24 12.81
CA SER A 57 10.30 13.58 14.04
C SER A 57 9.55 14.54 14.96
N THR A 58 10.04 15.77 15.12
CA THR A 58 9.40 16.81 15.93
C THR A 58 8.03 17.19 15.37
N ASP A 59 7.94 17.45 14.06
CA ASP A 59 6.67 17.78 13.40
C ASP A 59 5.63 16.65 13.56
N PHE A 60 6.04 15.40 13.33
CA PHE A 60 5.17 14.24 13.52
C PHE A 60 4.68 14.11 14.97
N MET A 61 5.59 14.26 15.95
CA MET A 61 5.25 14.19 17.37
C MET A 61 4.30 15.31 17.77
N GLU A 62 4.58 16.56 17.37
CA GLU A 62 3.74 17.72 17.71
C GLU A 62 2.37 17.62 17.07
N SER A 63 2.30 17.27 15.78
CA SER A 63 1.03 17.09 15.07
C SER A 63 0.18 15.99 15.70
N THR A 64 0.78 14.85 16.01
CA THR A 64 0.08 13.74 16.68
C THR A 64 -0.36 14.11 18.10
N ARG A 65 0.47 14.86 18.84
CA ARG A 65 0.13 15.36 20.19
C ARG A 65 -1.03 16.34 20.14
N LEU A 66 -1.04 17.28 19.19
CA LEU A 66 -2.13 18.24 19.02
C LEU A 66 -3.46 17.52 18.72
N MET A 67 -3.41 16.54 17.81
CA MET A 67 -4.56 15.70 17.50
C MET A 67 -5.14 15.03 18.76
N TRP A 68 -4.30 14.33 19.53
CA TRP A 68 -4.75 13.69 20.77
C TRP A 68 -5.22 14.70 21.82
N SER A 69 -4.57 15.86 21.91
CA SER A 69 -5.00 16.93 22.82
C SER A 69 -6.41 17.40 22.49
N ASN A 70 -6.74 17.53 21.20
CA ASN A 70 -8.08 17.91 20.75
C ASN A 70 -9.12 16.83 21.06
N ILE A 71 -8.79 15.56 20.81
CA ILE A 71 -9.66 14.42 21.14
C ILE A 71 -10.00 14.43 22.63
N PHE A 72 -8.98 14.44 23.50
CA PHE A 72 -9.21 14.39 24.95
C PHE A 72 -9.85 15.65 25.50
N LYS A 73 -9.62 16.82 24.89
CA LYS A 73 -10.33 18.04 25.26
C LYS A 73 -11.84 17.88 25.05
N ILE A 74 -12.25 17.40 23.88
CA ILE A 74 -13.66 17.17 23.55
C ILE A 74 -14.29 16.13 24.50
N LEU A 75 -13.56 15.05 24.80
CA LEU A 75 -14.03 14.01 25.73
C LEU A 75 -14.17 14.49 27.18
N LEU A 76 -13.31 15.40 27.62
CA LEU A 76 -13.40 15.98 28.96
C LEU A 76 -14.52 17.02 29.05
N ASP A 77 -14.78 17.76 27.98
CA ASP A 77 -15.88 18.73 27.89
C ASP A 77 -17.26 18.04 27.87
N SER A 78 -17.34 16.76 27.47
CA SER A 78 -18.57 15.95 27.50
C SER A 78 -18.85 15.24 28.84
N ASP A 79 -18.03 15.49 29.88
CA ASP A 79 -18.12 14.93 31.24
C ASP A 79 -18.14 13.39 31.31
N ALA A 80 -17.56 12.73 30.30
CA ALA A 80 -17.43 11.28 30.26
C ALA A 80 -16.33 10.84 31.26
N GLU A 81 -16.70 10.41 32.47
CA GLU A 81 -15.74 9.87 33.46
C GLU A 81 -14.89 8.73 32.89
N GLU A 82 -15.46 7.96 31.96
CA GLU A 82 -14.83 6.84 31.23
C GLU A 82 -13.69 7.27 30.31
N SER A 83 -13.59 8.57 29.96
CA SER A 83 -12.50 9.11 29.15
C SER A 83 -11.17 9.27 29.91
N ARG A 84 -11.23 9.31 31.26
CA ARG A 84 -10.05 9.57 32.09
C ARG A 84 -9.09 8.38 32.08
N GLY A 85 -7.96 8.55 31.39
CA GLY A 85 -6.95 7.49 31.24
C GLY A 85 -7.34 6.41 30.22
N ALA A 86 -8.31 6.70 29.35
CA ALA A 86 -8.73 5.77 28.30
C ALA A 86 -7.55 5.42 27.37
N PRO A 87 -7.37 4.12 27.03
CA PRO A 87 -6.42 3.71 26.01
C PRO A 87 -6.86 4.21 24.62
N ILE A 88 -5.94 4.18 23.64
CA ILE A 88 -6.08 4.78 22.30
C ILE A 88 -7.41 4.39 21.63
N ASP A 89 -7.73 3.10 21.63
CA ASP A 89 -8.92 2.50 21.05
C ASP A 89 -10.21 3.02 21.73
N THR A 90 -10.24 3.00 23.07
CA THR A 90 -11.38 3.45 23.85
C THR A 90 -11.60 4.96 23.68
N ALA A 91 -10.52 5.74 23.69
CA ALA A 91 -10.58 7.19 23.47
C ALA A 91 -11.13 7.52 22.07
N LEU A 92 -10.74 6.78 21.04
CA LEU A 92 -11.29 6.97 19.68
C LEU A 92 -12.76 6.57 19.59
N SER A 93 -13.15 5.44 20.20
CA SER A 93 -14.56 5.02 20.22
C SER A 93 -15.43 6.08 20.89
N LEU A 94 -15.03 6.52 22.10
CA LEU A 94 -15.73 7.57 22.83
C LEU A 94 -15.78 8.87 22.02
N TYR A 95 -14.69 9.22 21.33
CA TYR A 95 -14.64 10.44 20.53
C TYR A 95 -15.64 10.39 19.39
N VAL A 96 -15.60 9.31 18.61
CA VAL A 96 -16.49 9.11 17.45
C VAL A 96 -17.96 9.07 17.87
N GLU A 97 -18.27 8.50 19.04
CA GLU A 97 -19.61 8.53 19.61
C GLU A 97 -20.04 9.91 20.13
N SER A 98 -19.09 10.76 20.50
CA SER A 98 -19.34 12.07 21.11
C SER A 98 -19.43 13.24 20.11
N VAL A 99 -18.98 13.05 18.87
CA VAL A 99 -18.95 14.11 17.85
C VAL A 99 -19.76 13.76 16.61
N PRO A 100 -20.23 14.76 15.82
CA PRO A 100 -20.85 14.50 14.53
C PRO A 100 -19.93 13.72 13.58
N LEU A 101 -20.53 12.89 12.71
CA LEU A 101 -19.81 12.08 11.71
C LEU A 101 -18.77 12.89 10.91
N ARG A 102 -19.10 14.13 10.56
CA ARG A 102 -18.20 15.04 9.83
C ARG A 102 -16.92 15.35 10.61
N GLU A 103 -17.00 15.57 11.92
CA GLU A 103 -15.82 15.84 12.75
C GLU A 103 -14.93 14.59 12.88
N SER A 104 -15.54 13.41 12.97
CA SER A 104 -14.81 12.12 12.90
C SER A 104 -14.11 11.94 11.55
N GLN A 105 -14.75 12.32 10.45
CA GLN A 105 -14.14 12.29 9.12
C GLN A 105 -13.00 13.31 8.97
N ASP A 106 -13.14 14.52 9.53
CA ASP A 106 -12.09 15.55 9.53
C ASP A 106 -10.87 15.12 10.36
N LEU A 107 -11.09 14.44 11.49
CA LEU A 107 -10.01 13.79 12.27
C LEU A 107 -9.29 12.72 11.44
N LEU A 108 -10.04 11.89 10.72
CA LEU A 108 -9.46 10.86 9.85
C LEU A 108 -8.62 11.46 8.71
N VAL A 109 -9.07 12.56 8.11
CA VAL A 109 -8.30 13.29 7.09
C VAL A 109 -7.01 13.85 7.68
N SER A 110 -7.10 14.48 8.86
CA SER A 110 -5.94 15.05 9.56
C SER A 110 -4.89 13.99 9.90
N LEU A 111 -5.32 12.84 10.43
CA LEU A 111 -4.42 11.73 10.75
C LEU A 111 -3.77 11.10 9.49
N LYS A 112 -4.51 11.02 8.38
CA LYS A 112 -3.96 10.58 7.07
C LYS A 112 -2.90 11.56 6.56
N SER A 113 -3.09 12.86 6.75
CA SER A 113 -2.12 13.89 6.37
C SER A 113 -0.80 13.68 7.12
N ILE A 114 -0.86 13.62 8.46
CA ILE A 114 0.28 13.38 9.34
C ILE A 114 1.03 12.10 8.95
N HIS A 115 0.31 10.99 8.76
CA HIS A 115 0.89 9.72 8.35
C HIS A 115 1.60 9.83 6.98
N SER A 116 0.99 10.52 6.02
CA SER A 116 1.52 10.61 4.66
C SER A 116 2.84 11.39 4.62
N SER A 117 2.91 12.54 5.28
CA SER A 117 4.13 13.35 5.37
C SER A 117 5.24 12.59 6.13
N ALA A 118 4.89 11.86 7.20
CA ALA A 118 5.85 11.02 7.92
C ALA A 118 6.43 9.88 7.07
N ALA A 119 5.57 9.16 6.34
CA ALA A 119 5.99 8.08 5.44
C ALA A 119 6.89 8.60 4.30
N LEU A 120 6.55 9.76 3.74
CA LEU A 120 7.34 10.43 2.71
C LEU A 120 8.73 10.82 3.23
N ASN A 121 8.80 11.41 4.44
CA ASN A 121 10.07 11.78 5.07
C ASN A 121 10.95 10.56 5.38
N SER A 122 10.38 9.49 5.93
CA SER A 122 11.12 8.25 6.21
C SER A 122 11.71 7.65 4.93
N GLU A 123 10.92 7.63 3.84
CA GLU A 123 11.37 7.19 2.51
C GLU A 123 12.49 8.08 1.95
N ALA A 124 12.36 9.41 2.09
CA ALA A 124 13.36 10.38 1.64
C ALA A 124 14.70 10.19 2.37
N LEU A 125 14.68 10.04 3.69
CA LEU A 125 15.87 9.79 4.53
C LEU A 125 16.56 8.49 4.12
N ARG A 126 15.81 7.40 3.90
CA ARG A 126 16.38 6.12 3.44
C ARG A 126 17.05 6.26 2.07
N LYS A 127 16.40 6.98 1.14
CA LYS A 127 16.94 7.20 -0.21
C LYS A 127 18.19 8.06 -0.21
N LEU A 128 18.26 9.08 0.65
CA LEU A 128 19.46 9.91 0.83
C LEU A 128 20.68 9.07 1.25
N VAL A 129 20.51 8.18 2.23
CA VAL A 129 21.57 7.25 2.66
C VAL A 129 21.99 6.33 1.52
N LYS A 130 21.03 5.72 0.80
CA LYS A 130 21.32 4.87 -0.37
C LYS A 130 22.08 5.63 -1.46
N LYS A 131 21.72 6.89 -1.72
CA LYS A 131 22.35 7.73 -2.75
C LYS A 131 23.78 8.11 -2.35
N TYR A 132 24.01 8.43 -1.08
CA TYR A 132 25.34 8.68 -0.52
C TYR A 132 26.24 7.45 -0.69
N ASP A 133 25.79 6.30 -0.20
CA ASP A 133 26.57 5.05 -0.25
C ASP A 133 26.88 4.61 -1.68
N LYS A 134 25.93 4.79 -2.62
CA LYS A 134 26.17 4.52 -4.04
C LYS A 134 27.28 5.39 -4.62
N LYS A 135 27.35 6.68 -4.24
CA LYS A 135 28.40 7.59 -4.72
C LYS A 135 29.77 7.21 -4.13
N VAL A 136 29.80 6.82 -2.85
CA VAL A 136 31.05 6.49 -2.14
C VAL A 136 31.60 5.11 -2.55
N ASN A 137 30.76 4.09 -2.71
CA ASN A 137 31.18 2.75 -3.14
C ASN A 137 31.70 2.71 -4.59
N ASN A 138 31.30 3.65 -5.44
CA ASN A 138 31.90 3.83 -6.77
C ASN A 138 33.34 4.35 -6.70
N ASN A 139 33.78 4.92 -5.56
CA ASN A 139 35.07 5.59 -5.40
C ASN A 139 36.08 4.83 -4.50
N SER A 140 35.67 3.86 -3.67
CA SER A 140 36.57 2.93 -2.94
C SER A 140 35.78 1.86 -2.17
N LYS A 141 36.39 0.68 -1.94
CA LYS A 141 35.79 -0.40 -1.13
C LYS A 141 36.04 -0.19 0.37
N SER A 142 34.96 -0.20 1.15
CA SER A 142 34.81 -0.94 2.42
C SER A 142 34.75 -0.20 3.78
N GLU A 143 35.04 1.11 3.94
CA GLU A 143 35.07 1.73 5.30
C GLU A 143 34.12 2.92 5.54
N SER A 144 33.34 3.33 4.52
CA SER A 144 32.65 4.62 4.53
C SER A 144 31.12 4.57 4.33
N SER A 145 30.52 3.37 4.32
CA SER A 145 29.05 3.23 4.25
C SER A 145 28.38 3.85 5.48
N LEU A 146 27.38 4.69 5.23
CA LEU A 146 26.54 5.29 6.25
C LEU A 146 25.29 4.45 6.54
N THR A 147 24.96 3.48 5.69
CA THR A 147 23.85 2.54 5.89
C THR A 147 23.88 1.89 7.29
N ALA A 148 25.05 1.42 7.72
CA ALA A 148 25.21 0.71 8.99
C ALA A 148 24.99 1.58 10.25
N VAL A 149 24.96 2.91 10.10
CA VAL A 149 24.78 3.86 11.22
C VAL A 149 23.45 4.58 11.12
N MET A 150 23.11 5.11 9.94
CA MET A 150 21.97 6.00 9.75
C MET A 150 20.64 5.26 9.52
N LEU A 151 20.65 4.06 8.92
CA LEU A 151 19.40 3.30 8.81
C LEU A 151 18.91 2.78 10.17
N PRO A 152 19.79 2.26 11.07
CA PRO A 152 19.37 1.98 12.44
C PRO A 152 18.82 3.22 13.15
N GLU A 153 19.48 4.38 13.03
CA GLU A 153 19.00 5.66 13.59
C GLU A 153 17.60 6.01 13.06
N LEU A 154 17.37 5.88 11.75
CA LEU A 154 16.05 6.06 11.12
C LEU A 154 15.00 5.08 11.64
N TYR A 155 15.30 3.79 11.66
CA TYR A 155 14.34 2.76 12.02
C TYR A 155 14.01 2.72 13.50
N SER A 156 14.90 3.22 14.35
CA SER A 156 14.64 3.44 15.78
C SER A 156 13.95 4.76 16.10
N SER A 157 13.77 5.65 15.12
CA SER A 157 13.17 6.96 15.36
C SER A 157 11.66 6.89 15.58
N VAL A 158 11.15 7.83 16.38
CA VAL A 158 9.72 8.06 16.61
C VAL A 158 8.93 8.26 15.32
N LEU A 159 9.57 8.79 14.28
CA LEU A 159 8.99 8.94 12.95
C LEU A 159 8.66 7.58 12.34
N THR A 160 9.60 6.63 12.36
CA THR A 160 9.39 5.31 11.73
C THR A 160 8.48 4.41 12.56
N THR A 161 8.66 4.38 13.89
CA THR A 161 7.76 3.63 14.77
C THR A 161 6.35 4.22 14.78
N GLY A 162 6.26 5.55 14.68
CA GLY A 162 5.01 6.31 14.62
C GLY A 162 4.17 5.98 13.40
N ILE A 163 4.76 5.81 12.21
CA ILE A 163 4.04 5.43 10.98
C ILE A 163 3.20 4.15 11.19
N ALA A 164 3.80 3.11 11.79
CA ALA A 164 3.11 1.84 12.05
C ALA A 164 1.96 2.00 13.07
N THR A 165 2.10 2.90 14.04
CA THR A 165 1.04 3.19 15.00
C THR A 165 -0.07 4.01 14.34
N SER A 166 0.28 5.04 13.57
CA SER A 166 -0.69 5.89 12.87
C SER A 166 -1.53 5.11 11.87
N ILE A 167 -0.96 4.13 11.14
CA ILE A 167 -1.75 3.31 10.21
C ILE A 167 -2.78 2.44 10.94
N ALA A 168 -2.44 1.89 12.12
CA ALA A 168 -3.39 1.16 12.95
C ALA A 168 -4.52 2.07 13.45
N THR A 169 -4.17 3.26 13.95
CA THR A 169 -5.13 4.29 14.39
C THR A 169 -6.07 4.74 13.26
N ILE A 170 -5.54 4.90 12.03
CA ILE A 170 -6.33 5.22 10.83
C ILE A 170 -7.35 4.12 10.55
N ASN A 171 -6.97 2.85 10.66
CA ASN A 171 -7.86 1.73 10.39
C ASN A 171 -8.96 1.63 11.46
N MET A 172 -8.61 1.73 12.75
CA MET A 172 -9.58 1.75 13.84
C MET A 172 -10.60 2.88 13.66
N LEU A 173 -10.15 4.08 13.35
CA LEU A 173 -11.04 5.22 13.15
C LEU A 173 -11.96 5.03 11.93
N ARG A 174 -11.47 4.42 10.84
CA ARG A 174 -12.31 4.07 9.67
C ARG A 174 -13.41 3.07 10.01
N GLU A 175 -13.07 2.04 10.77
CA GLU A 175 -14.02 1.00 11.19
C GLU A 175 -15.10 1.58 12.10
N LEU A 176 -14.72 2.40 13.07
CA LEU A 176 -15.66 3.10 13.94
C LEU A 176 -16.63 3.99 13.14
N ILE A 177 -16.10 4.79 12.21
CA ILE A 177 -16.90 5.66 11.33
C ILE A 177 -17.88 4.84 10.47
N SER A 178 -17.40 3.77 9.83
CA SER A 178 -18.25 2.89 9.00
C SER A 178 -19.39 2.26 9.82
N SER A 179 -19.11 1.87 11.06
CA SER A 179 -20.12 1.25 11.93
C SER A 179 -21.24 2.20 12.37
N MET A 180 -20.99 3.51 12.38
CA MET A 180 -22.01 4.53 12.63
C MET A 180 -22.87 4.81 11.39
N GLU A 181 -22.25 4.80 10.21
CA GLU A 181 -22.96 4.97 8.93
C GLU A 181 -23.98 3.85 8.73
N ASP A 182 -23.62 2.60 9.06
CA ASP A 182 -24.53 1.44 8.98
C ASP A 182 -25.73 1.56 9.96
N GLN A 183 -25.51 2.07 11.18
CA GLN A 183 -26.58 2.26 12.17
C GLN A 183 -27.56 3.38 11.79
N SER A 184 -27.12 4.38 11.02
CA SER A 184 -28.00 5.46 10.54
C SER A 184 -28.95 5.04 9.41
N SER A 185 -28.79 3.82 8.86
CA SER A 185 -29.58 3.29 7.75
C SER A 185 -30.75 2.39 8.17
N ASP A 186 -30.84 2.02 9.46
CA ASP A 186 -31.81 1.05 9.98
C ASP A 186 -32.57 1.61 11.20
N ASP A 187 -33.18 2.79 11.01
CA ASP A 187 -33.96 3.47 12.04
C ASP A 187 -35.46 3.11 11.93
N SER A 188 -35.76 1.83 12.15
CA SER A 188 -37.09 1.39 12.58
C SER A 188 -37.01 0.10 13.39
N GLU A 189 -36.66 0.21 14.68
CA GLU A 189 -37.46 -0.34 15.79
C GLU A 189 -36.76 -0.10 17.15
N GLU A 190 -37.42 0.69 18.00
CA GLU A 190 -36.94 1.07 19.32
C GLU A 190 -37.05 -0.07 20.35
N LYS A 191 -36.08 -0.05 21.28
CA LYS A 191 -36.16 -0.44 22.71
C LYS A 191 -36.25 -1.93 23.05
N LYS A 192 -35.07 -2.50 23.38
CA LYS A 192 -34.79 -3.21 24.66
C LYS A 192 -33.33 -3.71 24.68
N ALA A 193 -32.39 -2.93 25.22
CA ALA A 193 -31.07 -3.48 25.59
C ALA A 193 -30.26 -2.54 26.49
N SER A 194 -30.64 -2.38 27.76
CA SER A 194 -29.81 -1.67 28.75
C SER A 194 -29.07 -2.57 29.75
N GLU A 195 -29.13 -3.91 29.63
CA GLU A 195 -28.37 -4.81 30.54
C GLU A 195 -27.43 -5.81 29.85
N ASN A 196 -27.34 -5.80 28.52
CA ASN A 196 -26.49 -6.74 27.76
C ASN A 196 -25.18 -6.14 27.18
N LYS A 197 -24.88 -4.84 27.42
CA LYS A 197 -23.70 -4.17 26.81
C LYS A 197 -22.35 -4.62 27.42
N LEU A 198 -22.28 -4.90 28.72
CA LEU A 198 -21.01 -5.23 29.41
C LEU A 198 -20.51 -6.67 29.16
N LYS A 199 -21.38 -7.59 28.70
CA LYS A 199 -20.96 -8.95 28.25
C LYS A 199 -20.55 -8.98 26.78
N ARG A 200 -21.01 -8.02 25.96
CA ARG A 200 -20.68 -7.93 24.52
C ARG A 200 -19.29 -7.37 24.26
N SER A 201 -18.77 -6.47 25.09
CA SER A 201 -17.43 -5.88 24.92
C SER A 201 -16.31 -6.90 25.15
N ARG A 202 -16.36 -7.65 26.26
CA ARG A 202 -15.40 -8.72 26.54
C ARG A 202 -15.49 -9.91 25.57
N SER A 203 -16.68 -10.12 25.00
CA SER A 203 -16.86 -11.11 23.92
C SER A 203 -16.32 -10.59 22.58
N LYS A 204 -16.38 -9.28 22.30
CA LYS A 204 -15.90 -8.65 21.06
C LYS A 204 -14.38 -8.54 20.97
N GLU A 205 -13.68 -8.25 22.06
CA GLU A 205 -12.20 -8.31 22.08
C GLU A 205 -11.71 -9.73 21.80
N LEU A 206 -12.29 -10.73 22.46
CA LEU A 206 -12.05 -12.14 22.15
C LEU A 206 -12.43 -12.44 20.69
N LEU A 207 -13.61 -12.02 20.20
CA LEU A 207 -14.06 -12.23 18.82
C LEU A 207 -13.19 -11.55 17.76
N HIS A 208 -12.56 -10.40 18.01
CA HIS A 208 -11.69 -9.73 17.03
C HIS A 208 -10.30 -10.37 16.99
N THR A 209 -9.75 -10.79 18.15
CA THR A 209 -8.54 -11.62 18.18
C THR A 209 -8.80 -12.98 17.54
N PHE A 210 -9.97 -13.59 17.81
CA PHE A 210 -10.40 -14.82 17.14
C PHE A 210 -10.71 -14.62 15.66
N GLN A 211 -11.18 -13.45 15.20
CA GLN A 211 -11.45 -13.18 13.78
C GLN A 211 -10.19 -12.92 12.99
N ASP A 212 -9.18 -12.25 13.56
CA ASP A 212 -7.87 -12.13 12.94
C ASP A 212 -7.12 -13.47 12.94
N GLU A 213 -7.18 -14.24 14.03
CA GLU A 213 -6.65 -15.62 14.07
C GLU A 213 -7.41 -16.53 13.08
N GLU A 214 -8.74 -16.49 13.05
CA GLU A 214 -9.57 -17.28 12.13
C GLU A 214 -9.34 -16.86 10.67
N GLN A 215 -9.15 -15.57 10.37
CA GLN A 215 -8.80 -15.13 9.02
C GLN A 215 -7.39 -15.57 8.62
N VAL A 216 -6.43 -15.51 9.55
CA VAL A 216 -5.07 -16.03 9.33
C VAL A 216 -5.10 -17.55 9.11
N GLU A 217 -5.85 -18.29 9.92
CA GLU A 217 -6.07 -19.73 9.77
C GLU A 217 -6.74 -20.06 8.44
N ARG A 218 -7.78 -19.31 8.03
CA ARG A 218 -8.45 -19.49 6.73
C ARG A 218 -7.50 -19.21 5.56
N ARG A 219 -6.67 -18.17 5.64
CA ARG A 219 -5.63 -17.89 4.63
C ARG A 219 -4.60 -19.01 4.58
N ALA A 220 -4.15 -19.49 5.73
CA ALA A 220 -3.22 -20.61 5.83
C ALA A 220 -3.82 -21.90 5.23
N ALA A 221 -5.10 -22.18 5.51
CA ALA A 221 -5.82 -23.32 4.95
C ALA A 221 -5.98 -23.22 3.43
N GLU A 222 -6.22 -22.02 2.88
CA GLU A 222 -6.26 -21.79 1.43
C GLU A 222 -4.89 -22.00 0.77
N ILE A 223 -3.81 -21.62 1.45
CA ILE A 223 -2.44 -21.88 1.00
C ILE A 223 -2.15 -23.38 1.03
N GLU A 224 -2.47 -24.07 2.14
CA GLU A 224 -2.31 -25.51 2.27
C GLU A 224 -3.09 -26.25 1.18
N TRP A 225 -4.36 -25.88 0.99
CA TRP A 225 -5.20 -26.41 -0.09
C TRP A 225 -4.57 -26.24 -1.47
N LEU A 226 -3.94 -25.10 -1.75
CA LEU A 226 -3.23 -24.87 -3.01
C LEU A 226 -2.08 -25.86 -3.20
N TYR A 227 -1.21 -26.02 -2.19
CA TYR A 227 -0.08 -26.94 -2.25
C TYR A 227 -0.53 -28.41 -2.35
N GLU A 228 -1.55 -28.81 -1.60
CA GLU A 228 -2.15 -30.15 -1.68
C GLU A 228 -2.75 -30.42 -3.06
N THR A 229 -3.50 -29.46 -3.59
CA THR A 229 -4.12 -29.55 -4.91
C THR A 229 -3.05 -29.71 -5.98
N VAL A 230 -2.00 -28.87 -5.97
CA VAL A 230 -0.92 -28.98 -6.96
C VAL A 230 -0.18 -30.31 -6.83
N SER A 231 0.09 -30.76 -5.61
CA SER A 231 0.75 -32.05 -5.36
C SER A 231 -0.08 -33.25 -5.83
N SER A 232 -1.41 -33.12 -5.87
CA SER A 232 -2.31 -34.16 -6.36
C SER A 232 -2.38 -34.26 -7.89
N ILE A 233 -1.97 -33.21 -8.61
CA ILE A 233 -1.99 -33.18 -10.08
C ILE A 233 -0.80 -33.99 -10.62
N PRO A 234 -1.00 -34.95 -11.54
CA PRO A 234 0.10 -35.68 -12.15
C PRO A 234 1.12 -34.72 -12.80
N PRO A 235 2.43 -34.91 -12.63
CA PRO A 235 3.44 -34.01 -13.18
C PRO A 235 3.32 -33.76 -14.69
N THR A 236 2.88 -34.78 -15.44
CA THR A 236 2.61 -34.68 -16.89
C THR A 236 1.46 -33.76 -17.25
N SER A 237 0.51 -33.56 -16.34
CA SER A 237 -0.62 -32.64 -16.50
C SER A 237 -0.28 -31.26 -15.93
N LEU A 238 0.48 -31.19 -14.83
CA LEU A 238 0.85 -29.96 -14.16
C LEU A 238 1.61 -28.99 -15.08
N VAL A 239 2.45 -29.51 -15.97
CA VAL A 239 3.16 -28.69 -16.97
C VAL A 239 2.24 -27.93 -17.94
N HIS A 240 0.97 -28.36 -18.06
CA HIS A 240 -0.06 -27.73 -18.88
C HIS A 240 -1.07 -26.91 -18.05
N ALA A 241 -0.96 -26.92 -16.71
CA ALA A 241 -1.86 -26.16 -15.86
C ALA A 241 -1.58 -24.66 -15.99
N VAL A 242 -2.67 -23.88 -16.05
CA VAL A 242 -2.63 -22.42 -16.12
C VAL A 242 -3.47 -21.86 -14.98
N ALA A 243 -2.86 -21.05 -14.12
CA ALA A 243 -3.59 -20.28 -13.12
C ALA A 243 -4.19 -19.03 -13.79
N HIS A 244 -5.48 -19.10 -14.12
CA HIS A 244 -6.24 -17.98 -14.67
C HIS A 244 -6.24 -16.80 -13.69
N ARG A 245 -5.61 -15.68 -14.07
CA ARG A 245 -5.38 -14.48 -13.23
C ARG A 245 -4.66 -14.74 -11.91
N GLY A 246 -3.85 -15.81 -11.84
CA GLY A 246 -3.15 -16.26 -10.64
C GLY A 246 -4.04 -16.94 -9.60
N PHE A 247 -3.49 -17.23 -8.42
CA PHE A 247 -4.24 -17.79 -7.30
C PHE A 247 -5.14 -16.72 -6.67
N HIS A 248 -6.38 -16.64 -7.13
CA HIS A 248 -7.37 -15.67 -6.68
C HIS A 248 -8.70 -16.34 -6.30
N ASN A 249 -9.60 -15.56 -5.72
CA ASN A 249 -10.99 -15.98 -5.50
C ASN A 249 -11.85 -15.60 -6.73
N PRO A 250 -12.55 -16.55 -7.38
CA PRO A 250 -13.37 -16.27 -8.56
C PRO A 250 -14.49 -15.24 -8.34
N THR A 251 -14.90 -15.01 -7.09
CA THR A 251 -15.94 -14.03 -6.74
C THR A 251 -15.40 -12.62 -6.53
N GLY A 252 -14.08 -12.40 -6.68
CA GLY A 252 -13.43 -11.11 -6.43
C GLY A 252 -13.33 -10.73 -4.95
N ARG A 253 -13.62 -11.69 -4.05
CA ARG A 253 -13.35 -11.56 -2.62
C ARG A 253 -11.85 -11.67 -2.36
N SER A 254 -11.35 -10.92 -1.39
CA SER A 254 -9.90 -10.86 -1.09
C SER A 254 -9.57 -11.03 0.40
N ASP A 255 -10.53 -11.54 1.16
CA ASP A 255 -10.41 -11.84 2.58
C ASP A 255 -9.50 -13.05 2.83
N VAL A 256 -9.57 -14.07 1.97
CA VAL A 256 -8.84 -15.35 2.13
C VAL A 256 -7.84 -15.69 1.02
N ARG A 257 -8.02 -15.13 -0.19
CA ARG A 257 -7.08 -15.28 -1.32
C ARG A 257 -6.71 -13.89 -1.88
N PRO A 258 -5.59 -13.76 -2.61
CA PRO A 258 -5.26 -12.53 -3.33
C PRO A 258 -6.34 -12.08 -4.33
N ILE A 259 -6.30 -10.79 -4.69
CA ILE A 259 -7.10 -10.26 -5.81
C ILE A 259 -6.56 -10.81 -7.13
N GLU A 260 -7.46 -11.06 -8.08
CA GLU A 260 -7.11 -11.45 -9.44
C GLU A 260 -6.11 -10.49 -10.08
N ASN A 261 -5.23 -10.99 -10.94
CA ASN A 261 -4.26 -10.15 -11.65
C ASN A 261 -3.33 -9.33 -10.73
N SER A 262 -3.20 -9.73 -9.46
CA SER A 262 -2.26 -9.12 -8.51
C SER A 262 -0.94 -9.86 -8.46
N LEU A 263 0.13 -9.15 -8.11
CA LEU A 263 1.45 -9.75 -7.95
C LEU A 263 1.43 -10.95 -7.00
N ALA A 264 0.76 -10.82 -5.85
CA ALA A 264 0.63 -11.90 -4.87
C ALA A 264 -0.08 -13.14 -5.44
N ALA A 265 -1.12 -12.96 -6.28
CA ALA A 265 -1.80 -14.08 -6.92
C ALA A 265 -0.85 -14.92 -7.79
N PHE A 266 0.03 -14.26 -8.53
CA PHE A 266 1.00 -14.93 -9.39
C PHE A 266 2.13 -15.56 -8.59
N GLU A 267 2.72 -14.83 -7.63
CA GLU A 267 3.81 -15.35 -6.79
C GLU A 267 3.37 -16.60 -6.02
N MET A 268 2.14 -16.63 -5.50
CA MET A 268 1.60 -17.81 -4.82
C MET A 268 1.43 -19.00 -5.77
N ALA A 269 0.91 -18.77 -6.98
CA ALA A 269 0.72 -19.84 -7.97
C ALA A 269 2.06 -20.43 -8.43
N TRP A 270 3.04 -19.58 -8.76
CA TRP A 270 4.38 -20.02 -9.17
C TRP A 270 5.10 -20.77 -8.05
N ASN A 271 5.07 -20.26 -6.83
CA ASN A 271 5.69 -20.93 -5.67
C ASN A 271 5.03 -22.26 -5.34
N ALA A 272 3.73 -22.42 -5.61
CA ALA A 272 3.03 -23.69 -5.45
C ALA A 272 3.38 -24.74 -6.53
N GLY A 273 4.07 -24.35 -7.61
CA GLY A 273 4.46 -25.24 -8.70
C GLY A 273 3.61 -25.11 -9.98
N ILE A 274 2.67 -24.16 -10.04
CA ILE A 274 1.94 -23.83 -11.27
C ILE A 274 2.79 -22.85 -12.08
N HIS A 275 3.49 -23.35 -13.09
CA HIS A 275 4.47 -22.57 -13.85
C HIS A 275 3.86 -21.50 -14.77
N HIS A 276 2.62 -21.69 -15.24
CA HIS A 276 1.94 -20.75 -16.12
C HIS A 276 0.82 -20.01 -15.38
N CYS A 277 0.86 -18.69 -15.41
CA CYS A 277 -0.23 -17.85 -14.97
C CYS A 277 -0.76 -17.05 -16.16
N GLU A 278 -2.07 -17.04 -16.36
CA GLU A 278 -2.69 -16.15 -17.34
C GLU A 278 -2.91 -14.77 -16.68
N CYS A 279 -2.77 -13.70 -17.47
CA CYS A 279 -3.10 -12.35 -17.05
C CYS A 279 -3.72 -11.53 -18.17
N ASP A 280 -4.63 -10.64 -17.79
CA ASP A 280 -5.27 -9.68 -18.69
C ASP A 280 -4.51 -8.36 -18.69
N ILE A 281 -4.20 -7.81 -19.86
CA ILE A 281 -3.55 -6.51 -19.97
C ILE A 281 -4.46 -5.43 -20.54
N ALA A 282 -4.33 -4.24 -19.98
CA ALA A 282 -4.94 -3.02 -20.48
C ALA A 282 -3.90 -1.91 -20.62
N LEU A 283 -4.18 -0.94 -21.47
CA LEU A 283 -3.30 0.20 -21.72
C LEU A 283 -3.90 1.43 -21.04
N THR A 284 -3.09 2.13 -20.24
CA THR A 284 -3.47 3.44 -19.69
C THR A 284 -3.39 4.53 -20.74
N LYS A 285 -3.99 5.69 -20.45
CA LYS A 285 -3.94 6.90 -21.29
C LYS A 285 -2.51 7.36 -21.62
N ASP A 286 -1.57 7.11 -20.72
CA ASP A 286 -0.14 7.42 -20.85
C ASP A 286 0.70 6.19 -21.25
N GLU A 287 0.06 5.24 -21.94
CA GLU A 287 0.65 4.07 -22.60
C GLU A 287 1.42 3.16 -21.65
N LYS A 288 0.89 2.92 -20.45
CA LYS A 288 1.40 1.92 -19.52
C LYS A 288 0.56 0.66 -19.58
N LEU A 289 1.24 -0.48 -19.74
CA LEU A 289 0.61 -1.79 -19.62
C LEU A 289 0.39 -2.11 -18.15
N VAL A 290 -0.88 -2.16 -17.77
CA VAL A 290 -1.37 -2.54 -16.44
C VAL A 290 -2.14 -3.84 -16.56
N LEU A 291 -2.27 -4.56 -15.45
CA LEU A 291 -3.11 -5.75 -15.43
C LEU A 291 -4.53 -5.39 -15.00
N ALA A 292 -5.49 -5.70 -15.85
CA ALA A 292 -6.90 -5.43 -15.64
C ALA A 292 -7.75 -6.32 -16.55
N HIS A 293 -8.72 -7.01 -15.94
CA HIS A 293 -9.66 -7.84 -16.70
C HIS A 293 -10.83 -7.04 -17.28
N ASP A 294 -11.47 -6.23 -16.42
CA ASP A 294 -12.64 -5.44 -16.76
C ASP A 294 -12.24 -4.12 -17.45
N GLU A 295 -13.20 -3.43 -18.09
CA GLU A 295 -12.94 -2.12 -18.70
C GLU A 295 -12.58 -1.04 -17.66
N ASP A 296 -13.03 -1.21 -16.42
CA ASP A 296 -12.82 -0.32 -15.28
C ASP A 296 -12.55 -1.13 -13.99
N PHE A 297 -12.33 -0.45 -12.86
CA PHE A 297 -12.02 -1.11 -11.58
C PHE A 297 -13.20 -1.14 -10.62
N THR A 298 -14.43 -0.80 -11.03
CA THR A 298 -15.61 -0.69 -10.16
C THR A 298 -15.79 -1.93 -9.28
N ARG A 299 -15.62 -3.12 -9.86
CA ARG A 299 -15.78 -4.40 -9.13
C ARG A 299 -14.68 -4.67 -8.09
N LEU A 300 -13.45 -4.22 -8.34
CA LEU A 300 -12.27 -4.57 -7.54
C LEU A 300 -11.79 -3.43 -6.63
N ALA A 301 -12.21 -2.19 -6.89
CA ALA A 301 -11.89 -1.03 -6.10
C ALA A 301 -12.48 -1.14 -4.69
N ILE A 302 -11.76 -0.61 -3.70
CA ILE A 302 -12.32 -0.46 -2.35
C ILE A 302 -13.45 0.58 -2.32
N MET A 303 -13.36 1.61 -3.17
CA MET A 303 -14.40 2.62 -3.39
C MET A 303 -14.96 2.47 -4.82
N PRO A 304 -15.97 1.60 -5.03
CA PRO A 304 -16.50 1.29 -6.37
C PRO A 304 -17.10 2.51 -7.07
N THR A 305 -17.55 3.52 -6.31
CA THR A 305 -18.13 4.76 -6.83
C THR A 305 -17.11 5.88 -7.04
N SER A 306 -15.83 5.65 -6.73
CA SER A 306 -14.80 6.67 -6.93
C SER A 306 -14.60 6.96 -8.41
N LYS A 307 -14.24 8.20 -8.74
CA LYS A 307 -14.05 8.65 -10.12
C LYS A 307 -13.11 7.71 -10.91
N SER A 308 -11.97 7.34 -10.32
CA SER A 308 -11.02 6.45 -10.97
C SER A 308 -11.50 5.00 -11.08
N ALA A 309 -12.44 4.56 -10.24
CA ALA A 309 -12.97 3.19 -10.30
C ALA A 309 -13.95 2.98 -11.46
N VAL A 310 -14.78 3.98 -11.76
CA VAL A 310 -15.80 3.91 -12.81
C VAL A 310 -15.33 4.37 -14.19
N GLN A 311 -14.13 4.94 -14.28
CA GLN A 311 -13.54 5.34 -15.56
C GLN A 311 -12.83 4.17 -16.23
N LYS A 312 -12.89 4.11 -17.56
CA LYS A 312 -12.17 3.11 -18.32
C LYS A 312 -10.67 3.20 -18.07
N VAL A 313 -9.99 2.06 -18.02
CA VAL A 313 -8.53 2.01 -17.83
C VAL A 313 -7.78 2.85 -18.88
N SER A 314 -8.27 2.84 -20.13
CA SER A 314 -7.73 3.64 -21.24
C SER A 314 -7.84 5.16 -21.06
N ASP A 315 -8.75 5.62 -20.21
CA ASP A 315 -8.96 7.05 -19.94
C ASP A 315 -8.14 7.56 -18.74
N LEU A 316 -7.57 6.63 -17.97
CA LEU A 316 -6.78 6.92 -16.78
C LEU A 316 -5.30 6.93 -17.12
N THR A 317 -4.55 7.89 -16.61
CA THR A 317 -3.09 7.80 -16.53
C THR A 317 -2.69 6.78 -15.46
N PHE A 318 -1.49 6.21 -15.56
CA PHE A 318 -0.97 5.33 -14.53
C PHE A 318 -0.90 6.02 -13.14
N LYS A 319 -0.72 7.35 -13.10
CA LYS A 319 -0.80 8.15 -11.87
C LYS A 319 -2.19 8.11 -11.23
N GLU A 320 -3.23 8.24 -12.03
CA GLU A 320 -4.61 8.19 -11.52
C GLU A 320 -4.95 6.76 -11.07
N LEU A 321 -4.49 5.76 -11.83
CA LEU A 321 -4.70 4.35 -11.53
C LEU A 321 -3.95 3.86 -10.29
N ILE A 322 -2.71 4.32 -10.05
CA ILE A 322 -1.98 3.98 -8.81
C ILE A 322 -2.65 4.64 -7.59
N SER A 323 -3.48 5.66 -7.76
CA SER A 323 -4.24 6.29 -6.67
C SER A 323 -5.52 5.52 -6.32
N LEU A 324 -5.81 4.42 -7.02
CA LEU A 324 -6.95 3.55 -6.81
C LEU A 324 -6.55 2.32 -5.97
N PRO A 325 -6.87 2.28 -4.67
CA PRO A 325 -6.74 1.07 -3.86
C PRO A 325 -7.83 0.05 -4.22
N LEU A 326 -7.42 -1.21 -4.40
CA LEU A 326 -8.31 -2.35 -4.54
C LEU A 326 -8.80 -2.83 -3.16
N LYS A 327 -9.75 -3.76 -3.12
CA LYS A 327 -10.43 -4.25 -1.90
C LYS A 327 -9.50 -4.70 -0.77
N ASN A 328 -8.31 -5.22 -1.08
CA ASN A 328 -7.30 -5.63 -0.10
C ASN A 328 -6.16 -4.60 0.08
N GLY A 329 -6.35 -3.37 -0.41
CA GLY A 329 -5.38 -2.28 -0.33
C GLY A 329 -4.24 -2.33 -1.36
N VAL A 330 -4.13 -3.39 -2.17
CA VAL A 330 -3.15 -3.43 -3.27
C VAL A 330 -3.58 -2.53 -4.42
N ARG A 331 -2.64 -2.26 -5.33
CA ARG A 331 -2.87 -1.44 -6.53
C ARG A 331 -2.75 -2.33 -7.76
N PRO A 332 -3.43 -2.01 -8.88
CA PRO A 332 -3.25 -2.77 -10.10
C PRO A 332 -1.78 -2.70 -10.54
N PRO A 333 -1.10 -3.84 -10.75
CA PRO A 333 0.32 -3.86 -11.06
C PRO A 333 0.57 -3.49 -12.52
N LEU A 334 1.77 -2.97 -12.80
CA LEU A 334 2.28 -2.90 -14.17
C LEU A 334 2.69 -4.29 -14.65
N LEU A 335 2.52 -4.56 -15.94
CA LEU A 335 3.00 -5.80 -16.54
C LEU A 335 4.51 -6.00 -16.35
N ILE A 336 5.30 -4.92 -16.45
CA ILE A 336 6.74 -5.00 -16.26
C ILE A 336 7.13 -5.43 -14.84
N ASP A 337 6.36 -5.03 -13.82
CA ASP A 337 6.65 -5.39 -12.43
C ASP A 337 6.39 -6.89 -12.19
N VAL A 338 5.31 -7.43 -12.78
CA VAL A 338 5.01 -8.86 -12.72
C VAL A 338 6.04 -9.69 -13.48
N LEU A 339 6.48 -9.23 -14.67
CA LEU A 339 7.52 -9.90 -15.43
C LEU A 339 8.90 -9.88 -14.74
N GLU A 340 9.26 -8.78 -14.06
CA GLU A 340 10.49 -8.73 -13.26
C GLU A 340 10.41 -9.62 -12.01
N SER A 341 9.21 -9.79 -11.42
CA SER A 341 9.01 -10.79 -10.35
C SER A 341 9.13 -12.22 -10.88
N ALA A 342 8.50 -12.55 -12.01
CA ALA A 342 8.68 -13.84 -12.67
C ALA A 342 10.17 -14.14 -12.96
N PHE A 343 10.89 -13.16 -13.51
CA PHE A 343 12.33 -13.23 -13.73
C PHE A 343 13.12 -13.48 -12.44
N SER A 344 12.70 -12.89 -11.32
CA SER A 344 13.36 -13.04 -10.02
C SER A 344 13.07 -14.40 -9.36
N ILE A 345 11.89 -14.98 -9.60
CA ILE A 345 11.48 -16.30 -9.09
C ILE A 345 12.20 -17.43 -9.84
N GLY A 346 12.34 -17.28 -11.17
CA GLY A 346 13.19 -18.15 -11.99
C GLY A 346 12.55 -18.58 -13.31
N ASP A 347 13.30 -19.32 -14.10
CA ASP A 347 12.98 -19.66 -15.50
C ASP A 347 11.64 -20.41 -15.71
N HIS A 348 11.10 -21.01 -14.65
CA HIS A 348 9.84 -21.74 -14.69
C HIS A 348 8.62 -20.80 -14.59
N ALA A 349 8.75 -19.62 -13.99
CA ALA A 349 7.64 -18.68 -13.82
C ALA A 349 7.35 -17.95 -15.13
N LYS A 350 6.18 -18.21 -15.71
CA LYS A 350 5.77 -17.65 -17.01
C LYS A 350 4.36 -17.09 -16.97
N LEU A 351 4.16 -16.00 -17.71
CA LEU A 351 2.87 -15.41 -18.02
C LEU A 351 2.33 -15.89 -19.37
N ILE A 352 1.02 -16.02 -19.45
CA ILE A 352 0.23 -16.08 -20.67
C ILE A 352 -0.55 -14.76 -20.72
N ILE A 353 -0.25 -13.90 -21.69
CA ILE A 353 -0.79 -12.54 -21.73
C ILE A 353 -2.01 -12.52 -22.64
N GLU A 354 -3.19 -12.20 -22.10
CA GLU A 354 -4.39 -11.90 -22.87
C GLU A 354 -4.45 -10.42 -23.25
N ILE A 355 -4.61 -10.16 -24.55
CA ILE A 355 -4.98 -8.85 -25.07
C ILE A 355 -6.49 -8.86 -25.28
N LYS A 356 -7.20 -8.00 -24.52
CA LYS A 356 -8.66 -7.91 -24.62
C LYS A 356 -9.11 -7.36 -25.99
N PRO A 357 -10.28 -7.80 -26.49
CA PRO A 357 -10.85 -7.32 -27.75
C PRO A 357 -10.87 -5.80 -27.87
N GLY A 358 -10.51 -5.29 -29.05
CA GLY A 358 -10.50 -3.86 -29.35
C GLY A 358 -9.30 -3.09 -28.77
N ASN A 359 -8.32 -3.78 -28.18
CA ASN A 359 -7.13 -3.15 -27.59
C ASN A 359 -5.87 -3.36 -28.44
N THR A 360 -5.95 -3.01 -29.73
CA THR A 360 -4.85 -3.23 -30.69
C THR A 360 -3.56 -2.47 -30.34
N GLU A 361 -3.71 -1.33 -29.65
CA GLU A 361 -2.63 -0.48 -29.16
C GLU A 361 -1.78 -1.19 -28.10
N ALA A 362 -2.40 -2.07 -27.29
CA ALA A 362 -1.66 -2.90 -26.34
C ALA A 362 -0.67 -3.85 -27.02
N CYS A 363 -0.95 -4.34 -28.24
CA CYS A 363 0.00 -5.16 -29.01
C CYS A 363 1.29 -4.39 -29.30
N LEU A 364 1.17 -3.13 -29.75
CA LEU A 364 2.31 -2.28 -30.06
C LEU A 364 3.10 -1.97 -28.78
N ALA A 365 2.40 -1.59 -27.70
CA ALA A 365 3.02 -1.31 -26.41
C ALA A 365 3.77 -2.53 -25.85
N LEU A 366 3.21 -3.74 -26.04
CA LEU A 366 3.83 -4.99 -25.60
C LEU A 366 5.10 -5.31 -26.40
N ALA A 367 5.06 -5.15 -27.73
CA ALA A 367 6.23 -5.32 -28.58
C ALA A 367 7.34 -4.31 -28.24
N GLN A 368 6.98 -3.06 -27.94
CA GLN A 368 7.93 -2.04 -27.48
C GLN A 368 8.54 -2.38 -26.12
N LEU A 369 7.74 -2.94 -25.19
CA LEU A 369 8.24 -3.42 -23.90
C LEU A 369 9.33 -4.48 -24.08
N PHE A 370 9.10 -5.50 -24.92
CA PHE A 370 10.11 -6.55 -25.15
C PHE A 370 11.32 -6.07 -25.95
N THR A 371 11.15 -5.10 -26.85
CA THR A 371 12.28 -4.45 -27.52
C THR A 371 13.18 -3.74 -26.50
N LYS A 372 12.58 -3.10 -25.49
CA LYS A 372 13.31 -2.37 -24.44
C LYS A 372 13.87 -3.29 -23.35
N PHE A 373 13.17 -4.39 -23.05
CA PHE A 373 13.52 -5.35 -21.99
C PHE A 373 13.54 -6.79 -22.52
N PRO A 374 14.45 -7.12 -23.45
CA PRO A 374 14.45 -8.43 -24.12
C PRO A 374 14.66 -9.60 -23.15
N LYS A 375 15.30 -9.36 -22.00
CA LYS A 375 15.48 -10.36 -20.92
C LYS A 375 14.17 -10.88 -20.32
N LEU A 376 13.06 -10.14 -20.46
CA LEU A 376 11.77 -10.50 -19.86
C LEU A 376 10.93 -11.39 -20.79
N MET A 377 11.25 -11.40 -22.09
CA MET A 377 10.52 -12.18 -23.09
C MET A 377 10.46 -13.69 -22.80
N PRO A 378 11.51 -14.36 -22.28
CA PRO A 378 11.45 -15.77 -21.90
C PRO A 378 10.39 -16.11 -20.82
N HIS A 379 9.94 -15.10 -20.06
CA HIS A 379 8.90 -15.23 -19.04
C HIS A 379 7.48 -15.04 -19.60
N VAL A 380 7.33 -15.00 -20.93
CA VAL A 380 6.03 -15.03 -21.59
C VAL A 380 5.93 -16.31 -22.41
N ALA A 381 5.06 -17.22 -21.98
CA ALA A 381 4.84 -18.49 -22.64
C ALA A 381 3.98 -18.34 -23.90
N ALA A 382 2.99 -17.43 -23.86
CA ALA A 382 2.11 -17.15 -24.98
C ALA A 382 1.50 -15.75 -24.85
N VAL A 383 1.11 -15.18 -26.00
CA VAL A 383 0.22 -14.03 -26.10
C VAL A 383 -1.05 -14.52 -26.80
N MET A 384 -2.22 -14.22 -26.25
CA MET A 384 -3.51 -14.66 -26.75
C MET A 384 -4.48 -13.48 -26.88
N SER A 385 -5.50 -13.63 -27.73
CA SER A 385 -6.58 -12.67 -27.95
C SER A 385 -7.81 -13.41 -28.48
N PHE A 386 -8.98 -12.82 -28.28
CA PHE A 386 -10.24 -13.26 -28.90
C PHE A 386 -10.53 -12.56 -30.24
N ASP A 387 -9.81 -11.47 -30.58
CA ASP A 387 -9.92 -10.74 -31.85
C ASP A 387 -9.38 -11.52 -33.07
#